data_AF-A0A2W6E698-F1
#
_entry.id   AF-A0A2W6E698-F1
#
_cell.length_a   1.000
_cell.length_b   1.000
_cell.length_c   1.000
_cell.angle_alpha   90.00
_cell.angle_beta   90.00
_cell.angle_gamma   90.00
#
_symmetry.space_group_name_H-M   'P 1'
#
loop_
_entity.id
_entity.type
_entity.pdbx_description
1 polymer ?
#
loop_
_entity_poly.entity_id
_entity_poly.type
_entity_poly.pdbx_seq_one_letter_code
_entity_poly.pdbx_strand_id
1 'polypeptide(L)' 'MNSSNTVAAELGLRLVVPEHDGVPLTASLHYRAEDPYAIRMAFHVGMDEPVEWIFARDLLAGGMTEPAGDGDVRVWPA' A
#
# COMPACT_ATOMS: atom_id res chain seq x y z
N MET A 1 17.52 0.87 24.63
CA MET A 1 17.64 -0.07 23.49
C MET A 1 16.40 0.11 22.64
N ASN A 2 16.47 0.96 21.62
CA ASN A 2 15.33 1.23 20.75
C ASN A 2 15.19 0.04 19.79
N SER A 3 14.30 -0.88 20.10
CA SER A 3 13.89 -1.92 19.16
C SER A 3 13.10 -1.24 18.05
N SER A 4 13.72 -0.97 16.89
CA SER A 4 13.01 -0.46 15.71
C SER A 4 12.09 -1.56 15.18
N ASN A 5 10.92 -1.69 15.80
CA ASN A 5 9.94 -2.70 15.42
C ASN A 5 9.35 -2.32 14.05
N THR A 6 9.90 -2.93 13.03
CA THR A 6 9.58 -2.70 11.62
C THR A 6 8.96 -3.97 11.07
N VAL A 7 7.87 -3.81 10.33
CA VAL A 7 7.27 -4.90 9.55
C VAL A 7 7.39 -4.50 8.09
N ALA A 8 7.90 -5.41 7.27
CA ALA A 8 8.03 -5.22 5.83
C ALA A 8 7.46 -6.42 5.08
N ALA A 9 6.88 -6.18 3.91
CA ALA A 9 6.37 -7.21 3.03
C ALA A 9 6.50 -6.80 1.57
N GLU A 10 6.80 -7.76 0.71
CA GLU A 10 6.71 -7.61 -0.75
C GLU A 10 5.36 -8.16 -1.22
N LEU A 11 4.64 -7.38 -2.01
CA LEU A 11 3.28 -7.67 -2.46
C LEU A 11 3.24 -7.74 -3.99
N GLY A 12 2.63 -8.80 -4.52
CA GLY A 12 2.21 -8.85 -5.92
C GLY A 12 0.86 -8.17 -6.07
N LEU A 13 0.81 -7.12 -6.89
CA LEU A 13 -0.41 -6.34 -7.16
C LEU A 13 -0.72 -6.32 -8.66
N ARG A 14 -1.91 -5.84 -9.00
CA ARG A 14 -2.34 -5.63 -10.38
C ARG A 14 -2.87 -4.21 -10.54
N LEU A 15 -2.27 -3.44 -11.45
CA LEU A 15 -2.82 -2.15 -11.89
C LEU A 15 -3.94 -2.41 -12.88
N VAL A 16 -5.17 -2.07 -12.48
CA VAL A 16 -6.36 -2.21 -13.33
C VAL A 16 -6.48 -0.96 -14.20
N VAL A 17 -6.40 -1.14 -15.51
CA VAL A 17 -6.54 -0.08 -16.51
C VAL A 17 -7.77 -0.39 -17.37
N PRO A 18 -8.61 0.60 -17.71
CA PRO A 18 -9.74 0.37 -18.61
C PRO A 18 -9.32 -0.32 -19.91
N GLU A 19 -10.13 -1.27 -20.38
CA GLU A 19 -9.95 -1.97 -21.67
C GLU A 19 -8.66 -2.81 -21.81
N HIS A 20 -7.88 -2.99 -20.74
CA HIS A 20 -6.67 -3.80 -20.72
C HIS A 20 -6.72 -4.88 -19.64
N ASP A 21 -6.11 -6.03 -19.91
CA ASP A 21 -5.77 -7.00 -18.87
C ASP A 21 -4.84 -6.32 -17.86
N GLY A 22 -5.16 -6.42 -16.56
CA GLY A 22 -4.45 -5.63 -15.57
C GLY A 22 -2.95 -5.95 -15.52
N VAL A 23 -2.13 -4.92 -15.33
CA VAL A 23 -0.66 -5.00 -15.41
C VAL A 23 -0.10 -5.47 -14.06
N PRO A 24 0.67 -6.58 -13.99
CA PRO A 24 1.28 -7.02 -12.75
C PRO A 24 2.37 -6.02 -12.31
N LEU A 25 2.43 -5.73 -11.02
CA LEU A 25 3.48 -4.92 -10.41
C LEU A 25 3.82 -5.44 -9.02
N THR A 26 5.02 -5.09 -8.54
CA THR A 26 5.46 -5.39 -7.18
C THR A 26 5.36 -4.13 -6.33
N ALA A 27 4.92 -4.27 -5.09
CA ALA A 27 4.96 -3.19 -4.12
C ALA A 27 5.67 -3.62 -2.83
N SER A 28 6.49 -2.72 -2.28
CA SER A 28 7.14 -2.93 -0.99
C SER A 28 6.39 -2.15 0.08
N LEU A 29 5.85 -2.86 1.07
CA LEU A 29 5.12 -2.32 2.20
C LEU A 29 6.07 -2.21 3.40
N HIS A 30 6.04 -1.07 4.09
CA HIS A 30 6.82 -0.83 5.29
C HIS A 30 5.96 -0.16 6.37
N TYR A 31 5.95 -0.76 7.56
CA TYR A 31 5.43 -0.21 8.80
C TYR A 31 6.57 -0.02 9.79
N ARG A 32 6.60 1.13 10.49
CA ARG A 32 7.57 1.41 11.55
C ARG A 32 6.81 1.84 12.80
N ALA A 33 7.15 1.27 13.96
CA ALA A 33 6.52 1.64 15.22
C ALA A 33 6.75 3.12 15.64
N GLU A 34 7.74 3.79 15.03
CA GLU A 34 8.02 5.22 15.21
C GLU A 34 7.00 6.12 14.50
N ASP A 35 6.31 5.60 13.48
CA ASP A 35 5.18 6.23 12.79
C ASP A 35 3.99 5.25 12.77
N PRO A 36 3.35 5.03 13.93
CA PRO A 36 2.49 3.87 14.15
C PRO A 36 1.15 3.92 13.40
N TYR A 37 0.82 5.08 12.81
CA TYR A 37 -0.42 5.27 12.05
C TYR A 37 -0.22 5.17 10.54
N ALA A 38 1.03 5.17 10.07
CA ALA A 38 1.37 5.17 8.67
C ALA A 38 1.81 3.79 8.18
N ILE A 39 1.40 3.46 6.96
CA ILE A 39 2.00 2.42 6.14
C ILE A 39 2.59 3.10 4.91
N ARG A 40 3.89 2.91 4.68
CA ARG A 40 4.56 3.37 3.47
C ARG A 40 4.52 2.24 2.44
N MET A 41 4.12 2.54 1.22
CA MET A 41 4.11 1.57 0.12
C MET A 41 4.83 2.17 -1.08
N ALA A 42 5.81 1.46 -1.61
CA ALA A 42 6.49 1.85 -2.85
C ALA A 42 6.01 0.94 -3.98
N PHE A 43 5.39 1.51 -5.01
CA PHE A 43 4.92 0.78 -6.19
C PHE A 43 6.00 0.79 -7.28
N HIS A 44 6.42 -0.40 -7.74
CA HIS A 44 7.45 -0.56 -8.76
C HIS A 44 6.79 -0.80 -10.12
N VAL A 45 6.69 0.25 -10.92
CA VAL A 45 6.07 0.20 -12.26
C VAL A 45 7.18 0.32 -13.31
N GLY A 46 7.67 -0.82 -13.81
CA GLY A 46 8.73 -0.84 -14.81
C GLY A 46 10.12 -0.52 -14.23
N MET A 47 10.91 0.28 -14.96
CA MET A 47 12.30 0.61 -14.63
C MET A 47 12.49 2.00 -14.02
N ASP A 48 11.40 2.70 -13.71
CA ASP A 48 11.42 4.03 -13.10
C ASP A 48 11.60 3.95 -11.57
N GLU A 49 11.93 5.09 -10.96
CA GLU A 49 11.95 5.23 -9.50
C GLU A 49 10.58 4.84 -8.91
N PRO A 50 10.52 4.09 -7.80
CA PRO A 50 9.26 3.67 -7.21
C PRO A 50 8.37 4.86 -6.86
N VAL A 51 7.07 4.72 -7.12
CA VAL A 51 6.08 5.72 -6.67
C VAL A 51 5.75 5.43 -5.22
N GLU A 52 6.11 6.34 -4.32
CA GLU A 52 5.89 6.16 -2.88
C GLU A 52 4.58 6.82 -2.42
N TRP A 53 3.77 6.04 -1.70
CA TRP A 53 2.55 6.50 -1.03
C TRP A 53 2.62 6.22 0.46
N ILE A 54 1.93 7.07 1.23
CA ILE A 54 1.71 6.88 2.65
C ILE A 54 0.21 6.73 2.87
N PHE A 55 -0.17 5.64 3.51
CA PHE A 55 -1.56 5.32 3.85
C PHE A 55 -1.75 5.34 5.36
N ALA A 56 -2.93 5.74 5.82
CA ALA A 56 -3.35 5.43 7.17
C ALA A 56 -3.49 3.91 7.32
N ARG A 57 -2.85 3.32 8.34
CA ARG A 57 -2.94 1.89 8.65
C ARG A 57 -4.39 1.44 8.80
N ASP A 58 -5.18 2.27 9.46
CA ASP A 58 -6.55 1.98 9.84
C ASP A 58 -7.47 2.03 8.61
N LEU A 59 -7.17 2.88 7.63
CA LEU A 59 -7.87 2.93 6.34
C LEU A 59 -7.67 1.63 5.56
N LEU A 60 -6.44 1.11 5.50
CA LEU A 60 -6.16 -0.18 4.86
C LEU A 60 -6.86 -1.32 5.59
N ALA A 61 -6.81 -1.34 6.93
CA ALA A 61 -7.44 -2.38 7.73
C ALA A 61 -8.97 -2.41 7.55
N GLY A 62 -9.65 -1.26 7.62
CA GLY A 62 -11.10 -1.17 7.39
C GLY A 62 -11.49 -1.52 5.94
N GLY A 63 -10.68 -1.05 4.98
CA GLY A 63 -10.85 -1.32 3.55
C GLY A 63 -10.76 -2.79 3.15
N MET A 64 -10.21 -3.66 4.01
CA MET A 64 -10.19 -5.11 3.80
C MET A 64 -11.55 -5.77 4.09
N THR A 65 -12.43 -5.11 4.85
CA THR A 65 -13.71 -5.68 5.29
C THR A 65 -14.93 -4.99 4.68
N GLU A 66 -14.84 -3.69 4.45
CA GLU A 66 -15.91 -2.88 3.86
C GLU A 66 -15.35 -1.70 3.06
N PRO A 67 -16.13 -1.09 2.14
CA PRO A 67 -15.67 0.11 1.45
C PRO A 67 -15.34 1.25 2.43
N ALA A 68 -14.12 1.77 2.34
CA ALA A 68 -13.60 2.87 3.16
C ALA A 68 -12.83 3.88 2.30
N GLY A 69 -12.69 5.12 2.77
CA GLY A 69 -11.95 6.15 2.06
C GLY A 69 -11.59 7.35 2.92
N ASP A 70 -10.48 7.99 2.59
CA ASP A 70 -10.03 9.26 3.16
C ASP A 70 -9.27 10.06 2.10
N GLY A 71 -9.76 11.27 1.82
CA GLY A 71 -9.23 12.13 0.77
C GLY A 71 -9.11 11.43 -0.60
N ASP A 72 -7.88 11.34 -1.08
CA ASP A 72 -7.55 10.80 -2.40
C ASP A 72 -7.57 9.26 -2.48
N VAL A 73 -7.70 8.58 -1.33
CA VAL A 73 -7.60 7.12 -1.24
C VAL A 73 -8.96 6.50 -0.94
N ARG A 74 -9.31 5.47 -1.71
CA ARG A 74 -10.47 4.59 -1.47
C ARG A 74 -10.01 3.13 -1.52
N VAL A 75 -10.50 2.32 -0.59
CA VAL A 75 -10.14 0.90 -0.44
C VAL A 75 -11.42 0.11 -0.20
N TRP A 76 -11.58 -1.03 -0.86
CA TRP A 76 -12.75 -1.89 -0.70
C TRP A 76 -12.40 -3.35 -0.99
N PRO A 77 -13.09 -4.32 -0.35
CA PRO A 77 -13.01 -5.71 -0.75
C PRO A 77 -13.75 -5.92 -2.09
N ALA A 78 -13.25 -6.83 -2.92
CA ALA A 78 -13.86 -7.22 -4.19
C ALA A 78 -14.90 -8.34 -4.03
#